data_AF-A0A9D7YU75-F1
#
_entry.id   AF-A0A9D7YU75-F1
#
_cell.length_a   1.000
_cell.length_b   1.000
_cell.length_c   1.000
_cell.angle_alpha   90.00
_cell.angle_beta   90.00
_cell.angle_gamma   90.00
#
_symmetry.space_group_name_H-M   'P 1'
#
loop_
_entity.id
_entity.type
_entity.pdbx_description
1 polymer ?
#
loop_
_entity_poly.entity_id
_entity_poly.type
_entity_poly.pdbx_seq_one_letter_code
_entity_poly.pdbx_strand_id
1 'polypeptide(L)' 'QVIDPAQAVARQVQRVLMRHSLETDAACVAWHRFYTTGQPEPLATLVAHLSRQRAEVTRVETLIL' A
#
# COMPACT_ATOMS: atom_id res chain seq x y z
N GLN A 1 25.89 -2.99 -9.02
CA GLN A 1 24.60 -3.72 -9.09
C GLN A 1 23.63 -3.01 -8.16
N VAL A 2 22.48 -2.54 -8.67
CA VAL A 2 21.43 -1.93 -7.84
C VAL A 2 20.41 -3.01 -7.52
N ILE A 3 20.05 -3.14 -6.24
CA ILE A 3 19.04 -4.10 -5.78
C ILE A 3 17.78 -3.32 -5.46
N ASP A 4 16.66 -3.67 -6.10
CA ASP A 4 15.33 -3.22 -5.71
C ASP A 4 14.71 -4.25 -4.73
N PRO A 5 14.56 -3.91 -3.45
CA PRO A 5 14.01 -4.84 -2.47
C PRO A 5 12.49 -5.03 -2.61
N ALA A 6 11.77 -4.14 -3.32
CA ALA A 6 10.31 -4.14 -3.34
C ALA A 6 9.73 -5.48 -3.80
N GLN A 7 10.29 -6.06 -4.86
CA GLN A 7 9.84 -7.35 -5.37
C GLN A 7 10.13 -8.50 -4.39
N ALA A 8 11.31 -8.48 -3.75
CA ALA A 8 11.69 -9.51 -2.79
C ALA A 8 10.77 -9.49 -1.55
N VAL A 9 10.47 -8.28 -1.05
CA VAL A 9 9.55 -8.07 0.07
C VAL A 9 8.13 -8.50 -0.29
N ALA A 10 7.63 -8.15 -1.47
CA ALA A 10 6.29 -8.58 -1.92
C ALA A 10 6.14 -10.11 -1.91
N ARG A 11 7.14 -10.84 -2.43
CA ARG A 11 7.16 -12.32 -2.39
C ARG A 11 7.22 -12.86 -0.96
N GLN A 12 7.92 -12.17 -0.06
CA GLN A 12 7.99 -12.56 1.34
C GLN A 12 6.65 -12.38 2.04
N VAL A 13 5.96 -11.26 1.82
CA VAL A 13 4.62 -11.01 2.37
C VAL A 13 3.64 -12.09 1.88
N GLN A 14 3.65 -12.42 0.58
CA GLN A 14 2.82 -13.51 0.04
C GLN A 14 3.04 -14.82 0.79
N ARG A 15 4.30 -15.24 0.99
CA ARG A 15 4.61 -16.50 1.71
C ARG A 15 4.09 -16.49 3.15
N VAL A 16 4.14 -15.34 3.83
CA VAL A 16 3.61 -15.22 5.20
C VAL A 16 2.09 -15.36 5.20
N LEU A 17 1.38 -14.69 4.28
CA LEU A 17 -0.08 -14.79 4.19
C LEU A 17 -0.53 -16.23 3.89
N MET A 18 0.11 -16.91 2.94
CA MET A 18 -0.15 -18.32 2.61
C MET A 18 0.04 -19.24 3.83
N ARG A 19 1.15 -19.07 4.57
CA ARG A 19 1.48 -19.91 5.73
C ARG A 19 0.44 -19.83 6.85
N HIS A 20 -0.23 -18.68 6.98
CA HIS A 20 -1.23 -18.44 8.02
C HIS A 20 -2.68 -18.50 7.49
N SER A 21 -2.88 -18.93 6.23
CA SER A 21 -4.19 -18.98 5.58
C SER A 21 -4.95 -17.64 5.63
N LEU A 22 -4.21 -16.54 5.42
CA LEU A 22 -4.72 -15.16 5.42
C LEU A 22 -4.87 -14.58 4.01
N GLU A 23 -4.84 -15.43 2.98
CA GLU A 23 -5.08 -15.01 1.60
C GLU A 23 -6.54 -14.63 1.42
N THR A 24 -6.78 -13.65 0.55
CA THR A 24 -8.13 -13.34 0.10
C THR A 24 -8.56 -14.32 -1.00
N ASP A 25 -9.85 -14.40 -1.28
CA ASP A 25 -10.39 -15.13 -2.42
C ASP A 25 -9.83 -14.55 -3.74
N ALA A 26 -9.58 -15.40 -4.73
CA ALA A 26 -9.12 -15.01 -6.06
C ALA A 26 -10.11 -14.05 -6.76
N ALA A 27 -11.40 -14.12 -6.42
CA ALA A 27 -12.43 -13.21 -6.92
C ALA A 27 -12.49 -11.85 -6.19
N CYS A 28 -11.70 -11.68 -5.12
CA CYS A 28 -11.74 -10.46 -4.32
C CYS A 28 -11.22 -9.26 -5.12
N VAL A 29 -12.03 -8.20 -5.18
CA VAL A 29 -11.60 -6.89 -5.70
C VAL A 29 -10.91 -6.13 -4.58
N ALA A 30 -9.60 -5.92 -4.70
CA ALA A 30 -8.84 -5.16 -3.72
C ALA A 30 -9.20 -3.67 -3.74
N TRP A 31 -9.39 -3.09 -2.55
CA TRP A 31 -9.58 -1.65 -2.36
C TRP A 31 -8.37 -1.05 -1.66
N HIS A 32 -7.73 -0.08 -2.32
CA HIS A 32 -6.60 0.65 -1.75
C HIS A 32 -7.08 1.99 -1.20
N ARG A 33 -6.76 2.29 0.07
CA ARG A 33 -7.00 3.58 0.72
C ARG A 33 -5.67 4.13 1.23
N PHE A 34 -5.37 5.38 0.91
CA PHE A 34 -4.14 6.04 1.33
C PHE A 34 -4.44 7.07 2.43
N TYR A 35 -3.64 7.04 3.49
CA TYR A 35 -3.78 7.92 4.64
C TYR A 35 -2.45 8.62 4.92
N THR A 36 -2.52 9.87 5.39
CA THR A 36 -1.33 10.63 5.80
C THR A 36 -1.63 11.56 6.97
N THR A 37 -0.67 11.78 7.86
CA THR A 37 -0.72 12.86 8.86
C THR A 37 -0.18 14.18 8.30
N GLY A 38 0.49 14.13 7.15
CA GLY A 38 1.04 15.27 6.42
C GLY A 38 0.05 15.91 5.45
N GLN A 39 0.58 16.62 4.45
CA GLN A 39 -0.23 17.19 3.37
C GLN A 39 -0.69 16.09 2.42
N PRO A 40 -2.00 15.95 2.15
CA PRO A 40 -2.53 14.92 1.25
C PRO A 40 -2.09 15.08 -0.20
N GLU A 41 -2.04 16.31 -0.71
CA GLU A 41 -1.87 16.61 -2.12
C GLU A 41 -0.51 16.13 -2.65
N PRO A 42 0.63 16.42 -1.99
CA PRO A 42 1.92 15.92 -2.43
C PRO A 42 2.00 14.38 -2.44
N LEU A 43 1.39 13.73 -1.44
CA LEU A 43 1.36 12.26 -1.40
C LEU A 43 0.48 11.69 -2.51
N ALA A 44 -0.67 12.30 -2.80
CA ALA A 44 -1.57 11.87 -3.87
C ALA A 44 -0.86 11.93 -5.22
N THR A 45 -0.12 13.00 -5.51
CA THR A 45 0.69 13.13 -6.72
C THR A 45 1.79 12.07 -6.79
N LEU A 46 2.50 11.82 -5.68
CA LEU A 46 3.56 10.82 -5.63
C LEU A 46 3.02 9.41 -5.90
N VAL A 47 1.94 9.02 -5.21
CA VAL A 47 1.32 7.71 -5.39
C VAL A 47 0.80 7.55 -6.82
N ALA A 48 0.20 8.59 -7.40
CA ALA A 48 -0.27 8.53 -8.77
C ALA A 48 0.87 8.34 -9.77
N HIS A 49 2.02 8.97 -9.54
CA HIS A 49 3.20 8.79 -10.38
C HIS A 49 3.78 7.37 -10.27
N LEU A 50 3.92 6.84 -9.05
CA LEU A 50 4.53 5.53 -8.82
C LEU A 50 3.63 4.36 -9.21
N SER A 51 2.33 4.44 -8.91
CA SER A 51 1.37 3.36 -9.18
C SER A 51 0.76 3.42 -10.58
N ARG A 52 0.87 4.57 -11.25
CA ARG A 52 0.14 4.90 -12.49
C ARG A 52 -1.39 4.79 -12.33
N GLN A 53 -1.89 4.92 -11.10
CA GLN A 53 -3.31 4.90 -10.76
C GLN A 53 -3.69 6.20 -10.07
N ARG A 54 -4.95 6.63 -10.23
CA ARG A 54 -5.45 7.75 -9.43
C ARG A 54 -5.50 7.33 -7.96
N ALA A 55 -4.91 8.14 -7.08
CA ALA A 55 -4.89 7.90 -5.65
C ALA A 55 -5.68 8.99 -4.93
N GLU A 56 -6.60 8.58 -4.07
CA GLU A 56 -7.24 9.45 -3.10
C GLU A 56 -6.52 9.29 -1.76
N VAL A 57 -6.09 10.41 -1.19
CA VAL A 57 -5.34 10.46 0.07
C VAL A 57 -6.16 11.22 1.10
N THR A 58 -6.44 10.58 2.23
CA THR A 58 -7.15 11.19 3.35
C THR A 58 -6.15 11.67 4.42
N ARG A 59 -6.25 12.94 4.84
CA ARG A 59 -5.52 13.41 6.02
C ARG A 59 -6.16 12.79 7.27
N VAL A 60 -5.34 12.23 8.15
CA VAL A 60 -5.79 11.71 9.45
C VAL A 60 -5.08 12.43 10.58
N GLU A 61 -5.81 12.73 11.64
CA GLU A 61 -5.25 13.26 12.88
C GLU A 61 -4.80 12.10 13.77
N THR A 62 -3.67 12.28 14.46
CA THR A 62 -3.24 11.30 15.46
C THR A 62 -4.08 11.52 16.71
N LEU A 63 -5.02 10.63 16.98
CA LEU A 63 -5.54 10.44 18.34
C LEU A 63 -4.41 9.85 19.17
N ILE A 64 -3.73 10.71 19.94
CA ILE A 64 -2.86 10.23 21.01
C ILE A 64 -3.80 9.65 22.07
N LEU A 65 -3.94 8.31 22.08
CA LEU A 65 -4.60 7.54 23.13
C LEU A 65 -3.72 7.47 24.38
#